data_AF-A0A1X0KE67-F1
#
_entry.id   AF-A0A1X0KE67-F1
#
_cell.length_a   1.000
_cell.length_b   1.000
_cell.length_c   1.000
_cell.angle_alpha   90.00
_cell.angle_beta   90.00
_cell.angle_gamma   90.00
#
_symmetry.space_group_name_H-M   'P 1'
#
loop_
_entity.id
_entity.type
_entity.pdbx_description
1 polymer ?
#
loop_
_entity_poly.entity_id
_entity_poly.type
_entity_poly.pdbx_seq_one_letter_code
_entity_poly.pdbx_strand_id
1 'polypeptide(L)'
;MTVAKSIALFAVAALFEIGGAWLVWQGIREHRGAVWAGAGVVALGAYGFVATLQPDAHFGRILAAYGGVFVAGSLLWGMRFDGFRPDRWDVIGAVVCLLGVAVIMYAPRPH
;
A
#
# COMPACT_ATOMS: atom_id res chain seq x y z
N MET A 1 12.98 -17.18 -7.48
CA MET A 1 12.56 -16.47 -6.24
C MET A 1 11.13 -16.92 -5.92
N THR A 2 10.84 -17.30 -4.68
CA THR A 2 9.51 -17.83 -4.33
C THR A 2 8.49 -16.70 -4.31
N VAL A 3 7.33 -16.91 -4.93
CA VAL A 3 6.16 -15.99 -4.92
C VAL A 3 5.87 -15.48 -3.50
N ALA A 4 6.04 -16.34 -2.50
CA ALA A 4 5.91 -16.01 -1.08
C ALA A 4 6.81 -14.83 -0.63
N LYS A 5 8.06 -14.74 -1.12
CA LYS A 5 8.96 -13.63 -0.79
C LYS A 5 8.41 -12.30 -1.31
N SER A 6 7.90 -12.30 -2.53
CA SER A 6 7.33 -11.08 -3.12
C SER A 6 6.09 -10.62 -2.38
N ILE A 7 5.16 -11.53 -2.06
CA ILE A 7 3.97 -11.24 -1.26
C ILE A 7 4.36 -10.67 0.11
N ALA A 8 5.35 -11.26 0.78
CA ALA A 8 5.83 -10.76 2.07
C ALA A 8 6.39 -9.33 1.96
N LEU A 9 7.19 -9.03 0.92
CA LEU A 9 7.69 -7.69 0.66
C LEU A 9 6.56 -6.70 0.35
N PHE A 10 5.53 -7.12 -0.40
CA PHE A 10 4.34 -6.31 -0.66
C PHE A 10 3.61 -5.95 0.64
N ALA A 11 3.43 -6.92 1.55
CA ALA A 11 2.78 -6.70 2.84
C ALA A 11 3.59 -5.76 3.74
N VAL A 12 4.91 -5.93 3.80
CA VAL A 12 5.79 -5.06 4.59
C VAL A 12 5.80 -3.64 4.03
N ALA A 13 5.88 -3.50 2.70
CA ALA A 13 5.80 -2.20 2.03
C ALA A 13 4.48 -1.49 2.33
N ALA A 14 3.34 -2.20 2.20
CA ALA A 14 2.03 -1.65 2.53
C ALA A 14 1.93 -1.22 4.00
N LEU A 15 2.51 -1.98 4.93
CA LEU A 15 2.52 -1.61 6.35
C LEU A 15 3.31 -0.33 6.60
N PHE A 16 4.50 -0.19 6.00
CA PHE A 16 5.30 1.03 6.14
C PHE A 16 4.67 2.23 5.46
N GLU A 17 4.09 2.04 4.28
CA GLU A 17 3.50 3.14 3.53
C GLU A 17 2.19 3.62 4.18
N ILE A 18 1.20 2.73 4.34
CA ILE A 18 -0.11 3.07 4.90
C ILE A 18 0.04 3.48 6.37
N GLY A 19 0.81 2.71 7.14
CA GLY A 19 1.09 3.03 8.54
C GLY A 19 1.87 4.33 8.69
N GLY A 20 2.86 4.58 7.82
CA GLY A 20 3.62 5.84 7.81
C GLY A 20 2.74 7.05 7.50
N ALA A 21 1.90 6.96 6.48
CA ALA A 21 0.93 8.01 6.14
C ALA A 21 -0.07 8.24 7.28
N TRP A 22 -0.56 7.17 7.89
CA TRP A 22 -1.45 7.25 9.05
C TRP A 22 -0.77 7.93 10.25
N LEU A 23 0.48 7.58 10.57
CA LEU A 23 1.23 8.24 11.65
C LEU A 23 1.43 9.74 11.41
N VAL A 24 1.70 10.15 10.16
CA VAL A 24 1.75 11.57 9.79
C VAL A 24 0.39 12.24 9.98
N TRP A 25 -0.69 11.59 9.54
CA TRP A 25 -2.05 12.09 9.75
C TRP A 25 -2.35 12.29 11.24
N GLN A 26 -2.05 11.29 12.07
CA GLN A 26 -2.25 11.34 13.51
C GLN A 26 -1.42 12.47 14.17
N GLY A 27 -0.18 12.68 13.72
CA GLY A 27 0.68 13.73 14.26
C GLY A 27 0.20 15.14 13.91
N ILE A 28 -0.17 15.36 12.65
CA ILE A 28 -0.49 16.70 12.12
C ILE A 28 -1.98 17.02 12.27
N ARG A 29 -2.87 16.16 11.75
CA ARG A 29 -4.32 16.42 11.71
C ARG A 29 -5.02 16.09 13.02
N GLU A 30 -4.65 15.00 13.67
CA GLU A 30 -5.21 14.65 14.99
C GLU A 30 -4.44 15.31 16.16
N HIS A 31 -3.49 16.20 15.85
CA HIS A 31 -2.71 16.97 16.82
C HIS A 31 -1.99 16.13 17.90
N ARG A 32 -1.66 14.87 17.60
CA ARG A 32 -0.95 13.98 18.55
C ARG A 32 0.53 14.31 18.71
N GLY A 33 1.05 15.23 17.90
CA GLY A 33 2.35 15.86 18.06
C GLY A 33 3.41 15.45 17.04
N ALA A 34 4.51 16.19 17.03
CA ALA A 34 5.59 16.07 16.04
C ALA A 34 6.29 14.70 16.05
N VAL A 35 6.29 13.98 17.17
CA VAL A 35 6.90 12.65 17.29
C VAL A 35 6.17 11.63 16.41
N TRP A 36 4.83 11.69 16.35
CA TRP A 36 4.03 10.83 15.49
C TRP A 36 4.31 11.12 14.01
N ALA A 37 4.38 12.40 13.64
CA ALA A 37 4.72 12.80 12.28
C ALA A 37 6.14 12.38 11.90
N GLY A 38 7.12 12.55 12.79
CA GLY A 38 8.50 12.11 12.57
C GLY A 38 8.61 10.61 12.36
N ALA A 39 7.94 9.81 13.20
CA ALA A 39 7.89 8.36 13.04
C ALA A 39 7.24 7.96 11.71
N GLY A 40 6.17 8.65 11.30
CA GLY A 40 5.52 8.44 10.01
C GLY A 40 6.44 8.74 8.82
N VAL A 41 7.19 9.85 8.85
CA VAL A 41 8.17 10.19 7.81
C VAL A 41 9.27 9.14 7.71
N VAL A 42 9.79 8.64 8.84
CA VAL A 42 10.80 7.57 8.85
C VAL A 42 10.23 6.28 8.25
N ALA A 43 8.99 5.91 8.59
CA ALA A 43 8.32 4.74 8.02
C ALA A 43 8.13 4.88 6.50
N LEU A 44 7.69 6.05 6.02
CA LEU A 44 7.56 6.34 4.58
C LEU A 44 8.91 6.29 3.86
N GLY A 45 9.98 6.78 4.49
CA GLY A 45 11.34 6.63 3.97
C GLY A 45 11.74 5.17 3.86
N ALA A 46 11.49 4.37 4.91
CA ALA A 46 11.78 2.93 4.94
C ALA A 46 11.02 2.15 3.86
N TYR A 47 9.75 2.49 3.61
CA TYR A 47 8.96 1.93 2.52
C TYR A 47 9.67 2.05 1.17
N GLY A 48 10.25 3.22 0.86
CA GLY A 48 10.99 3.44 -0.38
C GLY A 48 12.12 2.43 -0.57
N PHE A 49 12.85 2.09 0.50
CA PHE A 49 13.90 1.07 0.47
C PHE A 49 13.34 -0.35 0.37
N VAL A 50 12.22 -0.66 1.04
CA VAL A 50 11.59 -1.98 0.93
C VAL A 50 11.09 -2.22 -0.50
N ALA A 51 10.56 -1.19 -1.15
CA ALA A 51 10.07 -1.29 -2.53
C ALA A 51 11.18 -1.69 -3.53
N THR A 52 12.44 -1.30 -3.29
CA THR A 52 13.58 -1.67 -4.16
C THR A 52 14.04 -3.11 -3.99
N LEU A 53 13.65 -3.79 -2.91
CA LEU A 53 14.01 -5.19 -2.67
C LEU A 53 13.16 -6.18 -3.48
N GLN A 54 12.17 -5.68 -4.21
CA GLN A 54 11.27 -6.49 -5.01
C GLN A 54 12.00 -6.98 -6.28
N PRO A 55 11.94 -8.29 -6.63
CA PRO A 55 12.86 -8.92 -7.58
C PRO A 55 12.48 -8.76 -9.06
N ASP A 56 11.34 -8.13 -9.38
CA ASP A 56 10.91 -7.91 -10.77
C ASP A 56 11.52 -6.60 -11.30
N ALA A 57 12.14 -6.65 -12.48
CA ALA A 57 12.86 -5.52 -13.07
C ALA A 57 11.92 -4.44 -13.63
N HIS A 58 10.63 -4.75 -13.83
CA HIS A 58 9.67 -3.80 -14.37
C HIS A 58 9.07 -2.92 -13.27
N PHE A 59 9.83 -1.89 -12.86
CA PHE A 59 9.44 -0.89 -11.86
C PHE A 59 7.98 -0.42 -12.02
N GLY A 60 7.57 -0.05 -13.24
CA GLY A 60 6.21 0.43 -13.49
C GLY A 60 5.09 -0.58 -13.20
N ARG A 61 5.34 -1.88 -13.41
CA ARG A 61 4.35 -2.94 -13.13
C ARG A 61 4.26 -3.24 -11.65
N ILE A 62 5.39 -3.24 -10.96
CA ILE A 62 5.44 -3.35 -9.50
C ILE A 62 4.68 -2.19 -8.87
N LEU A 63 4.94 -0.95 -9.30
CA LEU A 63 4.28 0.23 -8.75
C LEU A 63 2.77 0.24 -9.03
N ALA A 64 2.36 -0.22 -10.21
CA ALA A 64 0.94 -0.41 -10.51
C ALA A 64 0.30 -1.44 -9.58
N ALA A 65 0.99 -2.57 -9.31
CA ALA A 65 0.52 -3.59 -8.39
C ALA A 65 0.40 -3.08 -6.95
N TYR A 66 1.38 -2.30 -6.49
CA TYR A 66 1.35 -1.61 -5.21
C TYR A 66 0.10 -0.73 -5.08
N GLY A 67 -0.25 0.03 -6.14
CA GLY A 67 -1.44 0.88 -6.13
C GLY A 67 -2.73 0.14 -5.74
N GLY A 68 -2.99 -1.05 -6.31
CA GLY A 68 -4.18 -1.83 -5.93
C GLY A 68 -4.10 -2.41 -4.52
N VAL A 69 -2.91 -2.87 -4.10
CA VAL A 69 -2.69 -3.34 -2.72
C VAL A 69 -2.91 -2.22 -1.72
N PHE A 70 -2.51 -0.98 -2.04
CA PHE A 70 -2.67 0.18 -1.16
C PHE A 70 -4.12 0.63 -1.07
N VAL A 71 -4.89 0.58 -2.15
CA VAL A 71 -6.34 0.84 -2.10
C VAL A 71 -7.02 -0.15 -1.16
N ALA A 72 -6.83 -1.46 -1.36
CA ALA A 72 -7.45 -2.45 -0.48
C ALA A 72 -6.91 -2.38 0.96
N GLY A 73 -5.60 -2.19 1.10
CA GLY A 73 -4.91 -2.13 2.39
C GLY A 73 -5.30 -0.90 3.21
N SER A 74 -5.47 0.27 2.59
CA SER A 74 -5.87 1.50 3.29
C SER A 74 -7.29 1.40 3.83
N LEU A 75 -8.22 0.81 3.09
CA LEU A 75 -9.57 0.53 3.59
C LEU A 75 -9.54 -0.43 4.78
N LEU A 76 -8.78 -1.53 4.69
CA LEU A 76 -8.60 -2.48 5.80
C LEU A 76 -7.92 -1.84 7.02
N TRP A 77 -6.96 -0.94 6.79
CA TRP A 77 -6.29 -0.20 7.85
C TRP A 77 -7.26 0.73 8.57
N GLY A 78 -8.03 1.51 7.81
CA GLY A 78 -9.07 2.38 8.36
C GLY A 78 -10.11 1.58 9.15
N MET A 79 -10.50 0.39 8.66
CA MET A 79 -11.39 -0.51 9.40
C MET A 79 -10.80 -0.93 10.75
N ARG A 80 -9.50 -1.20 10.79
CA ARG A 80 -8.83 -1.74 11.96
C ARG A 80 -8.50 -0.67 13.01
N PHE A 81 -8.05 0.50 12.58
CA PHE A 81 -7.47 1.52 13.46
C PHE A 81 -8.37 2.75 13.63
N ASP A 82 -9.17 3.10 12.63
CA ASP A 82 -9.99 4.31 12.63
C ASP A 82 -11.50 4.01 12.77
N GLY A 83 -11.88 2.73 12.89
CA GLY A 83 -13.28 2.31 13.01
C GLY A 83 -14.10 2.55 11.73
N PHE A 84 -13.43 2.78 10.61
CA PHE A 84 -14.04 3.01 9.30
C PHE A 84 -14.88 1.80 8.89
N ARG A 85 -16.06 2.06 8.32
CA ARG A 85 -16.92 1.02 7.77
C ARG A 85 -17.03 1.24 6.27
N PRO A 86 -16.41 0.39 5.43
CA PRO A 86 -16.47 0.56 3.99
C PRO A 86 -17.91 0.46 3.54
N ASP A 87 -18.30 1.41 2.69
CA ASP A 87 -19.58 1.38 2.03
C ASP A 87 -19.52 0.51 0.76
N ARG A 88 -20.66 0.43 0.06
CA ARG A 88 -20.75 -0.37 -1.16
C ARG A 88 -19.86 0.18 -2.28
N TRP A 89 -19.63 1.49 -2.31
CA TRP A 89 -18.81 2.16 -3.32
C TRP A 89 -17.32 1.96 -3.05
N ASP A 90 -16.90 1.95 -1.78
CA ASP A 90 -15.52 1.62 -1.37
C ASP A 90 -15.16 0.20 -1.82
N VAL A 91 -16.07 -0.75 -1.59
CA VAL A 91 -15.87 -2.14 -2.00
C VAL A 91 -15.81 -2.27 -3.52
N ILE A 92 -16.73 -1.63 -4.25
CA ILE A 92 -16.71 -1.63 -5.72
C ILE A 92 -15.41 -1.01 -6.24
N GLY A 93 -15.01 0.14 -5.70
CA GLY A 93 -13.77 0.84 -6.06
C GLY A 93 -12.55 -0.03 -5.82
N ALA A 94 -12.45 -0.68 -4.66
CA ALA A 94 -11.37 -1.60 -4.34
C ALA A 94 -11.30 -2.76 -5.34
N VAL A 95 -12.43 -3.37 -5.68
CA VAL A 95 -12.50 -4.44 -6.68
C VAL A 95 -12.03 -3.94 -8.05
N VAL A 96 -12.48 -2.76 -8.49
CA VAL A 96 -12.05 -2.16 -9.76
C VAL A 96 -10.54 -1.92 -9.79
N CYS A 97 -9.97 -1.39 -8.71
CA CYS A 97 -8.53 -1.19 -8.60
C CYS A 97 -7.75 -2.51 -8.66
N LEU A 98 -8.22 -3.55 -7.96
CA LEU A 98 -7.60 -4.88 -7.99
C LEU A 98 -7.70 -5.54 -9.37
N LEU A 99 -8.81 -5.37 -10.08
CA LEU A 99 -8.96 -5.82 -11.47
C LEU A 99 -7.99 -5.06 -12.39
N GLY A 100 -7.82 -3.75 -12.21
CA GLY A 100 -6.83 -2.95 -12.94
C GLY A 100 -5.40 -3.48 -12.74
N VAL A 101 -5.04 -3.83 -11.50
CA VAL A 101 -3.76 -4.48 -11.20
C VAL A 101 -3.65 -5.83 -11.92
N ALA A 102 -4.70 -6.65 -11.89
CA ALA A 102 -4.69 -7.94 -12.56
C ALA A 102 -4.46 -7.80 -14.07
N VAL A 103 -5.08 -6.81 -14.71
CA VAL A 103 -4.86 -6.51 -16.13
C VAL A 103 -3.42 -6.07 -16.38
N ILE A 104 -2.88 -5.13 -15.59
CA ILE A 104 -1.53 -4.60 -15.81
C ILE A 104 -0.45 -5.67 -15.59
N MET A 105 -0.63 -6.54 -14.60
CA MET A 105 0.33 -7.60 -14.29
C MET A 105 0.22 -8.81 -15.21
N TYR A 106 -0.99 -9.28 -15.48
CA TYR A 106 -1.23 -10.61 -16.06
C TYR A 106 -1.80 -10.61 -17.48
N ALA A 107 -2.12 -9.45 -18.08
CA ALA A 107 -2.59 -9.43 -19.45
C ALA A 107 -1.56 -10.05 -20.42
N PRO A 108 -1.98 -10.96 -21.33
CA PRO A 108 -1.11 -11.52 -22.36
C PRO A 108 -0.52 -10.40 -23.21
N ARG A 109 0.80 -10.42 -23.38
CA ARG A 109 1.48 -9.46 -24.26
C ARG A 109 1.89 -10.19 -25.54
N PRO A 110 1.48 -9.70 -26.72
CA PRO A 110 2.07 -10.19 -27.95
C PRO A 110 3.56 -9.81 -27.92
N HIS A 111 4.40 -10.85 -27.97
CA HIS A 111 5.82 -10.72 -28.26
C HIS A 111 6.01 -10.70 -29.77
#